data_AF-A0A259IAE0-F1
#
_entry.id   AF-A0A259IAE0-F1
#
_cell.length_a   1.000
_cell.length_b   1.000
_cell.length_c   1.000
_cell.angle_alpha   90.00
_cell.angle_beta   90.00
_cell.angle_gamma   90.00
#
_symmetry.space_group_name_H-M   'P 1'
#
loop_
_entity.id
_entity.type
_entity.pdbx_description
1 polymer ?
#
loop_
_entity_poly.entity_id
_entity_poly.type
_entity_poly.pdbx_seq_one_letter_code
_entity_poly.pdbx_strand_id
1 'polypeptide(L)'
;MPTVRHATVALLRELGMTTIFGNPGSTELPMFRDFPEDFRYVMGLQESVVLGMADGFAQGTRNAALVNLHSSAGTGHALGNLFTAWKNQTPQ
;
A
#
# COMPACT_ATOMS: atom_id res chain seq x y z
N MET A 1 15.32 18.49 -12.14
CA MET A 1 14.55 18.43 -10.88
C MET A 1 13.92 17.06 -10.78
N PRO A 2 13.82 16.44 -9.58
CA PRO A 2 13.16 15.15 -9.42
C PRO A 2 11.67 15.26 -9.76
N THR A 3 11.10 14.21 -10.35
CA THR A 3 9.65 14.09 -10.51
C THR A 3 9.01 13.78 -9.16
N VAL A 4 7.70 14.02 -9.03
CA VAL A 4 6.94 13.63 -7.83
C VAL A 4 7.14 12.14 -7.52
N ARG A 5 7.08 11.27 -8.54
CA ARG A 5 7.31 9.83 -8.41
C ARG A 5 8.68 9.51 -7.79
N HIS A 6 9.75 10.12 -8.30
CA HIS A 6 11.09 9.88 -7.76
C HIS A 6 11.20 10.35 -6.30
N ALA A 7 10.65 11.53 -5.99
CA ALA A 7 10.65 12.03 -4.62
C ALA A 7 9.86 11.11 -3.67
N THR A 8 8.67 10.63 -4.08
CA THR A 8 7.84 9.71 -3.27
C THR A 8 8.53 8.37 -3.05
N VAL A 9 9.10 7.76 -4.09
CA VAL A 9 9.82 6.47 -3.97
C VAL A 9 11.06 6.61 -3.09
N ALA A 10 11.80 7.73 -3.19
CA ALA A 10 12.93 8.00 -2.33
C ALA A 10 12.52 8.12 -0.86
N LEU A 11 11.45 8.86 -0.57
CA LEU A 11 10.89 8.99 0.78
C LEU A 11 10.44 7.64 1.35
N LEU A 12 9.67 6.86 0.58
CA LEU A 12 9.21 5.54 1.02
C LEU A 12 10.38 4.60 1.34
N ARG A 13 11.46 4.68 0.55
CA ARG A 13 12.69 3.91 0.81
C ARG A 13 13.36 4.34 2.11
N GLU A 14 13.49 5.64 2.36
CA GLU A 14 14.07 6.18 3.60
C GLU A 14 13.27 5.75 4.84
N LEU A 15 11.94 5.67 4.71
CA LEU A 15 11.04 5.21 5.77
C LEU A 15 10.96 3.67 5.89
N GLY A 16 11.70 2.91 5.07
CA GLY A 16 11.63 1.44 5.05
C GLY A 16 10.29 0.86 4.57
N MET A 17 9.47 1.67 3.88
CA MET A 17 8.17 1.29 3.32
C MET A 17 8.31 0.75 1.89
N THR A 18 9.08 -0.33 1.72
CA THR A 18 9.42 -0.89 0.40
C THR A 18 8.48 -2.03 -0.05
N THR A 19 7.47 -2.40 0.75
CA THR A 19 6.41 -3.33 0.34
C THR A 19 5.10 -2.58 0.14
N ILE A 20 4.48 -2.78 -1.02
CA ILE A 20 3.22 -2.16 -1.43
C ILE A 20 2.17 -3.27 -1.59
N PHE A 21 1.07 -3.16 -0.87
CA PHE A 21 -0.08 -4.06 -1.01
C PHE A 21 -1.11 -3.39 -1.90
N GLY A 22 -1.64 -4.09 -2.90
CA GLY A 22 -2.63 -3.44 -3.75
C GLY A 22 -3.47 -4.33 -4.64
N ASN A 23 -4.51 -3.71 -5.18
CA ASN A 23 -5.34 -4.22 -6.27
C ASN A 23 -5.43 -3.08 -7.29
N PRO A 24 -4.61 -3.10 -8.35
CA PRO A 24 -4.44 -1.93 -9.21
C PRO A 24 -5.57 -1.82 -10.23
N GLY A 25 -5.94 -0.60 -10.59
CA GLY A 25 -6.72 -0.30 -11.79
C GLY A 25 -6.01 0.71 -12.69
N SER A 26 -6.73 1.24 -13.67
CA SER A 26 -6.16 2.10 -14.72
C SER A 26 -5.50 3.39 -14.17
N THR A 27 -6.03 3.94 -13.09
CA THR A 27 -5.56 5.17 -12.45
C THR A 27 -4.23 4.99 -11.72
N GLU A 28 -3.89 3.77 -11.33
CA GLU A 28 -2.67 3.46 -10.56
C GLU A 28 -1.50 3.06 -11.47
N LEU A 29 -1.74 2.76 -12.75
CA LEU A 29 -0.70 2.33 -13.71
C LEU A 29 0.53 3.25 -13.82
N PRO A 30 0.40 4.60 -13.78
CA PRO A 30 1.57 5.48 -13.80
C PRO A 30 2.56 5.25 -12.64
N MET A 31 2.11 4.70 -11.51
CA MET A 31 2.97 4.36 -10.36
C MET A 31 3.93 3.19 -10.68
N PHE A 32 3.49 2.25 -11.52
CA PHE A 32 4.24 1.05 -11.89
C PHE A 32 5.28 1.26 -12.99
N ARG A 33 5.28 2.41 -13.69
CA ARG A 33 6.33 2.70 -14.68
C ARG A 33 7.67 2.70 -13.99
N ASP A 34 8.64 1.93 -14.50
CA ASP A 34 9.98 1.80 -13.91
C ASP A 34 9.91 1.41 -12.41
N PHE A 35 9.04 0.46 -12.06
CA PHE A 35 8.88 0.00 -10.68
C PHE A 35 10.23 -0.44 -10.11
N PRO A 36 10.66 0.12 -8.97
CA PRO A 36 12.01 -0.07 -8.48
C PRO A 36 12.23 -1.52 -8.00
N GLU A 37 13.38 -2.10 -8.34
CA GLU A 37 13.69 -3.52 -8.06
C GLU A 37 13.78 -3.84 -6.56
N ASP A 38 14.08 -2.84 -5.74
CA ASP A 38 14.15 -2.96 -4.28
C ASP A 38 12.79 -2.77 -3.59
N PHE A 39 11.71 -2.57 -4.35
CA PHE A 39 10.35 -2.59 -3.85
C PHE A 39 9.67 -3.91 -4.22
N ARG A 40 8.72 -4.31 -3.37
CA ARG A 40 7.88 -5.48 -3.60
C ARG A 40 6.42 -5.07 -3.72
N TYR A 41 5.75 -5.48 -4.80
CA TYR A 41 4.30 -5.34 -4.93
C TYR A 41 3.60 -6.66 -4.61
N VAL A 42 2.71 -6.65 -3.62
CA VAL A 42 1.91 -7.80 -3.20
C VAL A 42 0.47 -7.59 -3.66
N MET A 43 0.08 -8.32 -4.68
CA MET A 43 -1.25 -8.23 -5.28
C MET A 43 -2.27 -9.03 -4.48
N GLY A 44 -3.37 -8.39 -4.10
CA GLY A 44 -4.59 -9.06 -3.65
C GLY A 44 -5.66 -9.00 -4.73
N LEU A 45 -6.49 -10.04 -4.82
CA LEU A 45 -7.59 -10.10 -5.79
C LEU A 45 -8.82 -9.28 -5.37
N GLN A 46 -8.88 -8.84 -4.11
CA GLN A 46 -9.94 -8.02 -3.56
C GLN A 46 -9.38 -7.13 -2.44
N GLU A 47 -9.93 -5.92 -2.28
CA GLU A 47 -9.32 -4.84 -1.50
C GLU A 47 -9.38 -5.05 0.01
N SER A 48 -10.38 -5.78 0.53
CA SER A 48 -10.37 -6.22 1.94
C SER A 48 -9.21 -7.18 2.19
N VAL A 49 -8.92 -8.10 1.28
CA VAL A 49 -7.75 -9.01 1.39
C VAL A 49 -6.45 -8.21 1.37
N VAL A 50 -6.34 -7.24 0.45
CA VAL A 50 -5.19 -6.32 0.38
C VAL A 50 -4.97 -5.63 1.74
N LEU A 51 -6.02 -5.03 2.29
CA LEU A 51 -5.91 -4.28 3.54
C LEU A 51 -5.63 -5.19 4.75
N GLY A 52 -6.21 -6.40 4.78
CA GLY A 52 -5.92 -7.38 5.83
C GLY A 52 -4.47 -7.87 5.80
N MET A 53 -3.90 -8.10 4.61
CA MET A 53 -2.48 -8.42 4.47
C MET A 53 -1.59 -7.27 4.96
N ALA A 54 -1.94 -6.03 4.58
CA ALA A 54 -1.19 -4.84 4.99
C ALA A 54 -1.26 -4.59 6.50
N ASP A 55 -2.42 -4.80 7.12
CA ASP A 55 -2.60 -4.69 8.57
C ASP A 55 -1.69 -5.67 9.32
N GLY A 56 -1.75 -6.96 8.97
CA GLY A 56 -0.88 -7.97 9.57
C GLY A 56 0.61 -7.72 9.32
N PHE A 57 0.98 -7.24 8.12
CA PHE A 57 2.36 -6.88 7.81
C PHE A 57 2.87 -5.70 8.64
N ALA A 58 2.08 -4.63 8.78
CA ALA A 58 2.45 -3.47 9.56
C ALA A 58 2.63 -3.81 11.05
N GLN A 59 1.72 -4.62 11.60
CA GLN A 59 1.85 -5.14 12.98
C GLN A 59 3.11 -6.00 13.15
N GLY A 60 3.37 -6.92 12.21
CA GLY A 60 4.51 -7.83 12.28
C GLY A 60 5.87 -7.13 12.11
N THR A 61 5.93 -6.07 11.29
CA THR A 61 7.15 -5.30 11.04
C THR A 61 7.34 -4.13 11.98
N ARG A 62 6.31 -3.74 12.74
CA ARG A 62 6.27 -2.49 13.53
C ARG A 62 6.67 -1.27 12.70
N ASN A 63 6.17 -1.24 11.46
CA ASN A 63 6.35 -0.13 10.54
C ASN A 63 5.07 0.08 9.73
N ALA A 64 4.93 1.25 9.12
CA ALA A 64 3.80 1.52 8.24
C ALA A 64 3.84 0.63 6.99
N ALA A 65 2.67 0.18 6.54
CA ALA A 65 2.49 -0.51 5.26
C ALA A 65 1.89 0.46 4.22
N LEU A 66 2.35 0.39 2.97
CA LEU A 66 1.75 1.15 1.87
C LEU A 66 0.64 0.33 1.21
N VAL A 67 -0.57 0.89 1.14
CA VAL A 67 -1.73 0.28 0.49
C VAL A 67 -2.14 1.11 -0.73
N ASN A 68 -2.28 0.47 -1.88
CA ASN A 68 -2.69 1.08 -3.14
C ASN A 68 -3.94 0.40 -3.70
N LEU A 69 -5.09 1.08 -3.64
CA LEU A 69 -6.39 0.58 -4.07
C LEU A 69 -6.96 1.40 -5.22
N HIS A 70 -7.81 0.77 -6.02
CA HIS A 70 -8.42 1.41 -7.18
C HIS A 70 -9.65 2.25 -6.82
N SER A 71 -9.50 3.58 -6.93
CA SER A 71 -10.61 4.55 -6.87
C SER A 71 -11.50 4.43 -5.62
N SER A 72 -12.71 4.99 -5.68
CA SER A 72 -13.69 4.96 -4.60
C SER A 72 -14.28 3.58 -4.36
N ALA A 73 -14.50 2.79 -5.42
CA ALA A 73 -15.06 1.45 -5.32
C ALA A 73 -14.14 0.51 -4.51
N GLY A 74 -12.85 0.46 -4.87
CA GLY A 74 -11.89 -0.36 -4.15
C GLY A 74 -11.64 0.12 -2.72
N THR A 75 -11.66 1.44 -2.50
CA THR A 75 -11.64 2.01 -1.15
C THR A 75 -12.84 1.52 -0.32
N GLY A 76 -14.05 1.56 -0.90
CA GLY A 76 -15.29 1.09 -0.25
C GLY A 76 -15.23 -0.39 0.14
N HIS A 77 -14.71 -1.23 -0.74
CA HIS A 77 -14.50 -2.67 -0.49
C HIS A 77 -13.54 -2.96 0.68
N ALA A 78 -12.64 -2.02 1.01
CA ALA A 78 -11.65 -2.21 2.08
C ALA A 78 -12.11 -1.69 3.45
N LEU A 79 -13.19 -0.90 3.52
CA LEU A 79 -13.58 -0.18 4.76
C LEU A 79 -13.80 -1.10 5.97
N GLY A 80 -14.33 -2.31 5.77
CA GLY A 80 -14.51 -3.27 6.86
C GLY A 80 -13.18 -3.65 7.55
N ASN A 81 -12.13 -3.85 6.76
CA ASN A 81 -10.80 -4.14 7.30
C ASN A 81 -10.07 -2.89 7.77
N LEU A 82 -10.44 -1.70 7.28
CA LEU A 82 -9.92 -0.44 7.80
C LEU A 82 -10.38 -0.19 9.23
N PHE A 83 -11.65 -0.52 9.51
CA PHE A 83 -12.17 -0.48 10.87
C PHE A 83 -11.41 -1.44 11.79
N THR A 84 -11.10 -2.65 11.32
CA THR A 84 -10.25 -3.61 12.06
C THR A 84 -8.85 -3.04 12.31
N ALA A 85 -8.19 -2.48 11.30
CA ALA A 85 -6.87 -1.86 11.44
C ALA A 85 -6.88 -0.70 12.45
N TRP A 86 -7.94 0.12 12.46
CA TRP A 86 -8.15 1.16 13.47
C TRP A 86 -8.29 0.58 14.88
N LYS A 87 -9.06 -0.51 15.05
CA LYS A 87 -9.18 -1.22 16.33
C LYS A 87 -7.85 -1.82 16.80
N ASN A 88 -7.02 -2.28 15.86
CA ASN A 88 -5.67 -2.79 16.11
C ASN A 88 -4.64 -1.67 16.36
N GLN A 89 -5.02 -0.41 16.15
CA GLN A 89 -4.18 0.78 16.20
C GLN A 89 -3.00 0.72 15.21
N THR A 90 -3.18 0.08 14.06
CA THR A 90 -2.13 -0.07 13.05
C THR A 90 -1.94 1.26 12.28
N PRO A 91 -0.69 1.76 12.09
CA PRO A 91 0.58 1.25 12.62
C PRO A 91 0.86 1.68 14.07
N GLN A 92 1.29 0.74 14.92
CA GLN A 92 1.67 0.96 16.32
C GLN A 92 3.11 1.49 16.45
#